data_AF-A0A7X8ANL6-F1
#
_entry.id   AF-A0A7X8ANL6-F1
#
_cell.length_a   1.000
_cell.length_b   1.000
_cell.length_c   1.000
_cell.angle_alpha   90.00
_cell.angle_beta   90.00
_cell.angle_gamma   90.00
#
_symmetry.space_group_name_H-M   'P 1'
#
loop_
_entity.id
_entity.type
_entity.pdbx_description
1 polymer ?
#
loop_
_entity_poly.entity_id
_entity_poly.type
_entity_poly.pdbx_seq_one_letter_code
_entity_poly.pdbx_strand_id
1 'polypeptide(L)'
;MGRGDPHPDRARLRGLPPALSAAEVAGFAYLSLIATMAAYIAWFHGLAHLPAGTVGLIGLLNPLTGTLLGIAIAGEVLTPLQIVVCVAILAGVAAGIPRRRHDAAERVAASERT
;
A
#
# COMPACT_ATOMS: atom_id res chain seq x y z
N MET A 1 27.38 42.76 -12.36
CA MET A 1 26.82 43.47 -11.19
C MET A 1 25.64 42.65 -10.65
N GLY A 2 25.93 41.50 -10.02
CA GLY A 2 24.94 40.61 -9.42
C GLY A 2 25.09 40.68 -7.91
N ARG A 3 24.12 41.29 -7.23
CA ARG A 3 24.06 41.31 -5.78
C ARG A 3 22.72 40.69 -5.43
N GLY A 4 22.77 39.50 -4.84
CA GLY A 4 21.58 38.78 -4.41
C GLY A 4 20.84 39.60 -3.38
N ASP A 5 19.56 39.85 -3.65
CA ASP A 5 18.65 40.40 -2.66
C ASP A 5 18.31 39.27 -1.68
N PRO A 6 18.62 39.41 -0.37
CA PRO A 6 18.17 38.47 0.62
C PRO A 6 16.68 38.73 0.85
N HIS A 7 15.79 37.98 0.19
CA HIS A 7 14.35 38.00 0.46
C HIS A 7 14.09 37.67 1.96
N PRO A 8 13.74 38.66 2.81
CA PRO A 8 13.58 38.50 4.26
C PRO A 8 12.32 37.70 4.67
N ASP A 9 11.60 37.16 3.68
CA ASP A 9 10.25 36.63 3.79
C ASP A 9 10.19 35.10 3.87
N ARG A 10 11.28 34.39 3.53
CA ARG A 10 11.33 32.91 3.60
C ARG A 10 11.51 32.37 5.03
N ALA A 11 11.98 33.22 5.95
CA ALA A 11 12.22 32.85 7.34
C ALA A 11 10.95 32.88 8.23
N ARG A 12 9.83 33.43 7.75
CA ARG A 12 8.56 33.45 8.48
C ARG A 12 7.77 32.13 8.37
N LEU A 13 8.30 31.13 7.66
CA LEU A 13 7.56 29.94 7.19
C LEU A 13 7.39 28.78 8.18
N ARG A 14 7.82 28.85 9.44
CA ARG A 14 7.40 27.84 10.43
C ARG A 14 7.07 28.51 11.75
N GLY A 15 5.86 29.05 11.82
CA GLY A 15 5.19 29.16 13.11
C GLY A 15 5.25 27.80 13.80
N LEU A 16 5.55 27.80 15.10
CA LEU A 16 5.56 26.58 15.93
C LEU A 16 4.29 25.77 15.61
N PRO A 17 4.38 24.45 15.33
CA PRO A 17 3.18 23.66 15.04
C PRO A 17 2.17 23.89 16.17
N PRO A 18 0.89 24.11 15.84
CA PRO A 18 -0.14 24.32 16.86
C PRO A 18 -0.08 23.21 17.90
N ALA A 19 -0.33 23.55 19.16
CA ALA A 19 -0.32 22.56 20.24
C ALA A 19 -1.28 21.41 19.87
N LEU A 20 -0.79 20.17 19.97
CA LEU A 20 -1.57 18.98 19.65
C LEU A 20 -2.84 18.97 20.50
N SER A 21 -3.98 18.92 19.85
CA SER A 21 -5.26 18.71 20.49
C SER A 21 -5.31 17.32 21.13
N ALA A 22 -6.17 17.15 22.14
CA ALA A 22 -6.39 15.86 22.77
C ALA A 22 -6.82 14.77 21.76
N ALA A 23 -7.57 15.16 20.72
CA ALA A 23 -7.99 14.27 19.64
C ALA A 23 -6.81 13.77 18.80
N GLU A 24 -5.86 14.65 18.44
CA GLU A 24 -4.65 14.26 17.70
C GLU A 24 -3.78 13.33 18.54
N VAL A 25 -3.59 13.63 19.82
CA VAL A 25 -2.85 12.75 20.75
C VAL A 25 -3.51 11.38 20.84
N ALA A 26 -4.84 11.33 21.00
CA ALA A 26 -5.58 10.07 21.04
C ALA A 26 -5.46 9.30 19.71
N GLY A 27 -5.51 9.99 18.57
CA GLY A 27 -5.30 9.40 17.25
C GLY A 27 -3.91 8.79 17.09
N PHE A 28 -2.86 9.51 17.52
CA PHE A 28 -1.49 8.98 17.51
C PHE A 28 -1.33 7.78 18.44
N ALA A 29 -1.89 7.83 19.65
CA ALA A 29 -1.86 6.71 20.59
C ALA A 29 -2.56 5.47 20.01
N TYR A 30 -3.74 5.67 19.41
CA TYR A 30 -4.47 4.60 18.73
C TYR A 30 -3.66 4.01 17.57
N LEU A 31 -3.11 4.85 16.70
CA LEU A 31 -2.36 4.40 15.52
C LEU A 31 -1.11 3.61 15.93
N SER A 32 -0.30 4.17 16.83
CA SER A 32 0.98 3.60 17.24
C SER A 32 0.86 2.34 18.11
N LEU A 33 -0.20 2.22 18.90
CA LEU A 33 -0.39 1.06 19.77
C LEU A 33 -1.33 0.05 19.14
N ILE A 34 -2.57 0.44 18.89
CA ILE A 34 -3.64 -0.51 18.53
C ILE A 34 -3.52 -0.89 17.06
N ALA A 35 -3.48 0.09 16.16
CA ALA A 35 -3.44 -0.19 14.73
C ALA A 35 -2.13 -0.86 14.33
N THR A 36 -0.98 -0.38 14.83
CA THR A 36 0.33 -1.00 14.59
C THR A 36 0.40 -2.42 15.14
N MET A 37 -0.08 -2.67 16.37
CA MET A 37 -0.10 -4.04 16.92
C MET A 37 -0.94 -4.98 16.06
N ALA A 38 -2.16 -4.56 15.69
CA ALA A 38 -3.04 -5.37 14.84
C ALA A 38 -2.41 -5.64 13.46
N ALA A 39 -1.80 -4.63 12.84
CA ALA A 39 -1.11 -4.75 11.57
C ALA A 39 0.07 -5.73 11.65
N TYR A 40 0.89 -5.65 12.70
CA TYR A 40 2.01 -6.58 12.89
C TYR A 40 1.54 -8.00 13.16
N ILE A 41 0.51 -8.21 13.97
CA ILE A 41 -0.07 -9.55 14.20
C ILE A 41 -0.53 -10.13 12.86
N ALA A 42 -1.30 -9.38 12.07
CA ALA A 42 -1.75 -9.83 10.76
C ALA A 42 -0.59 -10.11 9.80
N TRP A 43 0.42 -9.25 9.78
CA TRP A 43 1.59 -9.38 8.92
C TRP A 43 2.43 -10.61 9.26
N PHE A 44 2.79 -10.78 10.53
CA PHE A 44 3.56 -11.94 10.97
C PHE A 44 2.76 -13.24 10.87
N HIS A 45 1.45 -13.19 11.13
CA HIS A 45 0.58 -14.32 10.88
C HIS A 45 0.59 -14.70 9.39
N GLY A 46 0.50 -13.72 8.49
CA GLY A 46 0.64 -13.94 7.05
C GLY A 46 1.98 -14.56 6.67
N LEU A 47 3.10 -14.00 7.16
CA LEU A 47 4.44 -14.54 6.92
C LEU A 47 4.60 -15.99 7.42
N ALA A 48 3.96 -16.34 8.53
CA ALA A 48 4.04 -17.68 9.10
C ALA A 48 3.19 -18.73 8.37
N HIS A 49 2.11 -18.32 7.70
CA HIS A 49 1.11 -19.27 7.15
C HIS A 49 0.95 -19.20 5.63
N LEU A 50 1.47 -18.18 4.95
CA LEU A 50 1.33 -17.99 3.51
C LEU A 50 2.63 -18.29 2.77
N PRO A 51 2.55 -18.84 1.53
CA PRO A 51 3.72 -18.96 0.66
C PRO A 51 4.34 -17.58 0.37
N ALA A 52 5.67 -17.53 0.23
CA ALA A 52 6.40 -16.28 -0.02
C ALA A 52 5.86 -15.49 -1.24
N GLY A 53 5.43 -16.18 -2.30
CA GLY A 53 4.80 -15.54 -3.47
C GLY A 53 3.50 -14.82 -3.12
N THR A 54 2.64 -15.42 -2.28
CA THR A 54 1.38 -14.81 -1.83
C THR A 54 1.62 -13.60 -0.95
N VAL A 55 2.62 -13.65 -0.08
CA VAL A 55 3.03 -12.49 0.73
C VAL A 55 3.48 -11.33 -0.15
N GLY A 56 4.25 -11.61 -1.21
CA GLY A 56 4.64 -10.58 -2.19
C GLY A 56 3.44 -9.90 -2.86
N LEU A 57 2.39 -10.66 -3.18
CA LEU A 57 1.15 -10.10 -3.73
C LEU A 57 0.40 -9.21 -2.74
N ILE A 58 0.40 -9.54 -1.46
CA ILE A 58 -0.17 -8.67 -0.41
C ILE A 58 0.55 -7.32 -0.38
N GLY A 59 1.87 -7.31 -0.55
CA GLY A 59 2.65 -6.07 -0.67
C GLY A 59 2.21 -5.20 -1.86
N LEU A 60 1.90 -5.81 -3.00
CA LEU A 60 1.40 -5.11 -4.19
C LEU A 60 0.01 -4.47 -3.97
N LEU A 61 -0.79 -4.99 -3.05
CA LEU A 61 -2.11 -4.42 -2.73
C LEU A 61 -2.04 -3.14 -1.86
N ASN A 62 -0.91 -2.87 -1.20
CA ASN A 62 -0.74 -1.69 -0.37
C ASN A 62 -0.92 -0.35 -1.14
N PRO A 63 -0.21 -0.10 -2.26
CA PRO A 63 -0.43 1.11 -3.06
C PRO A 63 -1.88 1.25 -3.57
N LEU A 64 -2.51 0.14 -3.98
CA LEU A 64 -3.93 0.15 -4.37
C LEU A 64 -4.85 0.59 -3.23
N THR A 65 -4.59 0.10 -2.01
CA THR A 65 -5.36 0.48 -0.82
C THR A 65 -5.24 1.98 -0.56
N GLY A 66 -4.02 2.53 -0.60
CA GLY A 66 -3.79 3.98 -0.46
C GLY A 66 -4.51 4.79 -1.52
N THR A 67 -4.44 4.38 -2.78
CA THR A 67 -5.15 5.03 -3.89
C THR A 67 -6.67 5.00 -3.70
N LEU A 68 -7.24 3.86 -3.30
CA LEU A 68 -8.68 3.74 -3.05
C LEU A 68 -9.13 4.62 -1.90
N LEU A 69 -8.33 4.71 -0.83
CA LEU A 69 -8.61 5.61 0.30
C LEU A 69 -8.51 7.08 -0.12
N GLY A 70 -7.53 7.46 -0.94
CA GLY A 70 -7.41 8.81 -1.50
C GLY A 70 -8.64 9.21 -2.32
N ILE A 71 -9.15 8.30 -3.16
CA ILE A 71 -10.38 8.54 -3.92
C ILE A 71 -11.60 8.62 -2.98
N ALA A 72 -11.76 7.64 -2.08
CA ALA A 72 -12.97 7.49 -1.28
C ALA A 72 -13.10 8.52 -0.15
N ILE A 73 -11.99 8.90 0.48
CA ILE A 73 -11.96 9.79 1.65
C ILE A 73 -11.60 11.21 1.23
N ALA A 74 -10.58 11.37 0.38
CA ALA A 74 -10.08 12.69 -0.02
C ALA A 74 -10.64 13.18 -1.37
N GLY A 75 -11.40 12.36 -2.10
CA GLY A 75 -11.98 12.74 -3.39
C GLY A 75 -10.95 12.91 -4.50
N GLU A 76 -9.79 12.26 -4.39
CA GLU A 76 -8.70 12.43 -5.35
C GLU A 76 -9.07 11.92 -6.74
N VAL A 77 -8.69 12.69 -7.77
CA VAL A 77 -8.84 12.28 -9.17
C VAL A 77 -7.53 11.66 -9.63
N LEU A 78 -7.62 10.44 -10.16
CA LEU A 78 -6.48 9.70 -10.67
C LEU A 78 -5.87 10.37 -11.89
N THR A 79 -4.56 10.58 -11.85
CA THR A 79 -3.77 10.93 -13.03
C THR A 79 -3.67 9.74 -13.98
N PRO A 80 -3.46 9.98 -15.30
CA PRO A 80 -3.26 8.89 -16.25
C PRO A 80 -2.13 7.94 -15.86
N LEU A 81 -1.04 8.46 -15.29
CA LEU A 81 0.09 7.66 -14.83
C LEU A 81 -0.29 6.75 -13.65
N GLN A 82 -1.07 7.26 -12.68
CA GLN A 82 -1.55 6.45 -11.55
C GLN A 82 -2.47 5.31 -12.03
N ILE A 83 -3.28 5.55 -13.07
CA ILE A 83 -4.10 4.50 -13.69
C ILE A 83 -3.20 3.40 -14.27
N VAL A 84 -2.16 3.77 -15.02
CA VAL A 84 -1.20 2.80 -15.60
C VAL A 84 -0.55 1.96 -14.50
N VAL A 85 -0.14 2.58 -13.40
CA VAL A 85 0.44 1.87 -12.24
C VAL A 85 -0.58 0.93 -11.60
N CYS A 86 -1.82 1.38 -11.39
CA CYS A 86 -2.88 0.52 -10.85
C CYS A 86 -3.12 -0.70 -11.74
N VAL A 87 -3.19 -0.52 -13.06
CA VAL A 87 -3.35 -1.61 -14.02
C VAL A 87 -2.17 -2.58 -13.96
N ALA A 88 -0.93 -2.07 -13.92
CA ALA A 88 0.26 -2.90 -13.82
C ALA A 88 0.29 -3.73 -12.53
N ILE A 89 -0.10 -3.14 -11.39
CA ILE A 89 -0.23 -3.84 -10.11
C ILE A 89 -1.27 -4.95 -10.20
N LEU A 90 -2.47 -4.64 -10.71
CA LEU A 90 -3.55 -5.63 -10.87
C LEU A 90 -3.14 -6.78 -11.80
N ALA A 91 -2.41 -6.49 -12.88
CA ALA A 91 -1.85 -7.50 -13.78
C ALA A 91 -0.82 -8.39 -13.06
N GLY A 92 0.07 -7.81 -12.27
CA GLY A 92 1.04 -8.55 -11.46
C GLY A 92 0.36 -9.47 -10.42
N VAL A 93 -0.68 -8.97 -9.76
CA VAL A 93 -1.50 -9.78 -8.84
C VAL A 93 -2.19 -10.92 -9.57
N ALA A 94 -2.83 -10.65 -10.71
CA ALA A 94 -3.51 -11.67 -11.51
C ALA A 94 -2.55 -12.76 -12.02
N ALA A 95 -1.34 -12.38 -12.44
CA ALA A 95 -0.31 -13.30 -12.90
C ALA A 95 0.26 -14.18 -11.77
N GLY A 96 0.30 -13.66 -10.53
CA GLY A 96 0.84 -14.37 -9.37
C GLY A 96 -0.12 -15.37 -8.72
N ILE A 97 -1.40 -15.41 -9.11
CA ILE A 97 -2.36 -16.40 -8.58
C ILE A 97 -1.98 -17.79 -9.14
N PRO A 98 -1.59 -18.77 -8.31
CA PRO A 98 -1.21 -20.10 -8.79
C PRO A 98 -2.36 -20.75 -9.54
N ARG A 99 -2.15 -21.08 -10.82
CA ARG A 99 -3.12 -21.77 -11.70
C ARG A 99 -3.27 -23.24 -11.30
N ARG A 100 -3.71 -23.53 -10.07
CA ARG A 100 -3.93 -24.89 -9.56
C ARG A 100 -4.92 -25.73 -10.39
N ARG A 101 -5.68 -25.12 -11.30
CA ARG A 101 -6.72 -25.79 -12.10
C ARG A 101 -6.21 -26.42 -13.40
N HIS A 102 -5.07 -25.98 -13.97
CA HIS A 102 -4.58 -26.53 -15.24
C HIS A 102 -3.70 -27.77 -15.00
N ASP A 103 -2.83 -27.72 -13.99
CA ASP A 103 -1.90 -28.82 -13.69
C ASP A 103 -2.60 -30.10 -13.21
N ALA A 104 -3.74 -29.97 -12.52
CA ALA A 104 -4.51 -31.13 -12.07
C ALA A 104 -5.20 -31.85 -13.25
N ALA A 105 -5.72 -31.09 -14.22
CA ALA A 105 -6.35 -31.66 -15.41
C ALA A 105 -5.31 -32.35 -16.32
N GLU A 106 -4.12 -31.76 -16.48
CA GLU A 106 -3.02 -32.38 -17.22
C GLU A 106 -2.48 -33.65 -16.56
N ARG A 107 -2.36 -33.69 -15.23
CA ARG A 107 -1.90 -34.88 -14.50
C ARG A 107 -2.90 -36.04 -14.56
N VAL A 108 -4.20 -35.73 -14.46
CA VAL A 108 -5.27 -36.74 -14.62
C VAL A 108 -5.27 -37.28 -16.05
N ALA A 109 -5.22 -36.39 -17.06
CA ALA A 109 -5.16 -36.77 -18.47
C ALA A 109 -3.84 -37.47 -18.88
N ALA A 110 -2.78 -37.36 -18.09
CA ALA A 110 -1.55 -38.13 -18.26
C ALA A 110 -1.65 -39.52 -17.60
N SER A 111 -2.35 -39.64 -16.47
CA SER A 111 -2.57 -40.93 -15.79
C SER A 111 -3.55 -41.84 -16.55
N GLU A 112 -4.54 -41.27 -17.25
CA GLU A 112 -5.48 -42.04 -18.09
C GLU A 112 -4.86 -42.54 -19.40
N ARG A 113 -3.63 -42.12 -19.70
CA ARG A 113 -2.90 -42.49 -20.93
C ARG A 113 -1.84 -43.58 -20.73
N THR A 114 -1.64 -44.04 -19.49
CA THR A 114 -0.70 -45.11 -19.11
C THR A 114 -1.47 -46.35 -18.70
#